data_AF-A0A8X6VJ53-F1
#
_entry.id   AF-A0A8X6VJ53-F1
#
_cell.length_a   1.000
_cell.length_b   1.000
_cell.length_c   1.000
_cell.angle_alpha   90.00
_cell.angle_beta   90.00
_cell.angle_gamma   90.00
#
_symmetry.space_group_name_H-M   'P 1'
#
loop_
_entity.id
_entity.type
_entity.pdbx_description
1 polymer ?
#
loop_
_entity_poly.entity_id
_entity_poly.type
_entity_poly.pdbx_seq_one_letter_code
_entity_poly.pdbx_strand_id
1 'polypeptide(L)'
;MDAIEIKINNFPPLRVVSAYARFCAEINRKFPEKDFLKILNSGNNLIIAGDLNAAHKTWNNTRSNNFGFRLKRIIQNYPNARIVAPYTPTHINSRSRPGVRDSIIDLAVFKNMPFNYEIRVIDDICSDHLPVILTLYTNSDTMKIPAQLSTNWENFRFLLKNKPLPIPASPSNEHLDVAIGRLGENISEALVAASKYKFKIAPIKLPPDIRSKIHHRNRVRRFWQRSRDPAIKNELRTNSNETASDIRHLSRAKMGENN
;
A
#
# COMPACT_ATOMS: atom_id res chain seq x y z
N MET A 1 -8.99 -4.88 -18.81
CA MET A 1 -8.25 -5.61 -17.76
C MET A 1 -7.15 -6.31 -18.48
N ASP A 2 -5.92 -6.09 -18.04
CA ASP A 2 -4.74 -6.60 -18.72
C ASP A 2 -3.99 -7.50 -17.74
N ALA A 3 -3.60 -8.68 -18.23
CA ALA A 3 -2.86 -9.66 -17.46
C ALA A 3 -1.58 -9.98 -18.22
N ILE A 4 -0.47 -10.04 -17.49
CA ILE A 4 0.83 -10.46 -18.01
C ILE A 4 1.36 -11.59 -17.15
N GLU A 5 2.16 -12.46 -17.74
CA GLU A 5 2.93 -13.45 -17.00
C GLU A 5 4.41 -13.10 -17.06
N ILE A 6 5.06 -13.21 -15.90
CA ILE A 6 6.47 -12.90 -15.74
C ILE A 6 7.16 -14.16 -15.21
N LYS A 7 8.15 -14.64 -15.96
CA LYS A 7 9.04 -15.71 -15.49
C LYS A 7 10.24 -15.08 -14.78
N ILE A 8 10.46 -15.48 -13.53
CA ILE A 8 11.53 -14.96 -12.68
C ILE A 8 12.41 -16.14 -12.27
N ASN A 9 13.62 -16.22 -12.80
CA ASN A 9 14.58 -17.30 -12.52
C ASN A 9 13.90 -18.68 -12.60
N ASN A 10 14.11 -19.53 -11.60
CA ASN A 10 13.54 -20.87 -11.50
C ASN A 10 12.17 -20.90 -10.79
N PHE A 11 11.60 -19.76 -10.40
CA PHE A 11 10.28 -19.73 -9.74
C PHE A 11 9.16 -20.04 -10.74
N PRO A 12 8.02 -20.61 -10.29
CA PRO A 12 6.87 -20.78 -11.17
C PRO A 12 6.37 -19.42 -11.69
N PRO A 13 5.84 -19.33 -12.92
CA PRO A 13 5.43 -18.08 -13.55
C PRO A 13 4.53 -17.25 -12.63
N LEU A 14 4.83 -15.95 -12.55
CA LEU A 14 4.05 -15.00 -11.77
C LEU A 14 3.07 -14.27 -12.67
N ARG A 15 1.78 -14.44 -12.43
CA ARG A 15 0.74 -13.69 -13.13
C ARG A 15 0.51 -12.34 -12.46
N VAL A 16 0.52 -11.26 -13.22
CA VAL A 16 0.23 -9.90 -12.76
C VAL A 16 -0.98 -9.37 -13.50
N VAL A 17 -1.98 -8.92 -12.75
CA VAL A 17 -3.27 -8.46 -13.27
C VAL A 17 -3.51 -7.03 -12.80
N SER A 18 -3.75 -6.13 -13.75
CA SER A 18 -4.25 -4.79 -13.45
C SER A 18 -5.78 -4.84 -13.31
N ALA A 19 -6.29 -4.36 -12.17
CA ALA A 19 -7.71 -4.39 -11.86
C ALA A 19 -8.26 -3.02 -11.47
N TYR A 20 -9.41 -2.68 -12.04
CA TYR A 20 -10.19 -1.51 -11.65
C TYR A 20 -11.61 -1.94 -11.27
N ALA A 21 -11.97 -1.79 -10.01
CA ALA A 21 -13.33 -2.04 -9.55
C ALA A 21 -14.08 -0.70 -9.50
N ARG A 22 -14.84 -0.42 -10.56
CA ARG A 22 -15.55 0.84 -10.74
C ARG A 22 -16.45 1.15 -9.54
N PHE A 23 -16.16 2.27 -8.86
CA PHE A 23 -17.08 2.86 -7.90
C PHE A 23 -18.28 3.44 -8.63
N CYS A 24 -19.49 3.11 -8.18
CA CYS A 24 -20.71 3.70 -8.71
C CYS A 24 -21.59 4.07 -7.51
N ALA A 25 -21.93 5.36 -7.42
CA ALA A 25 -22.75 5.91 -6.35
C ALA A 25 -24.24 5.51 -6.48
N GLU A 26 -24.62 4.85 -7.58
CA GLU A 26 -25.93 4.22 -7.70
C GLU A 26 -26.04 3.05 -6.71
N ILE A 27 -27.13 3.06 -5.95
CA ILE A 27 -27.37 2.35 -4.69
C ILE A 27 -27.18 0.82 -4.76
N ASN A 28 -27.01 0.24 -5.94
CA ASN A 28 -27.06 -1.22 -6.15
C ASN A 28 -25.82 -1.87 -6.78
N ARG A 29 -24.74 -1.14 -7.11
CA ARG A 29 -23.53 -1.82 -7.63
C ARG A 29 -22.76 -2.48 -6.49
N LYS A 30 -22.75 -3.82 -6.49
CA LYS A 30 -21.97 -4.67 -5.58
C LYS A 30 -20.55 -4.83 -6.11
N PHE A 31 -19.61 -5.17 -5.21
CA PHE A 31 -18.25 -5.58 -5.61
C PHE A 31 -18.36 -6.70 -6.67
N PRO A 32 -17.57 -6.66 -7.77
CA PRO A 32 -17.66 -7.63 -8.86
C PRO A 32 -17.05 -8.99 -8.45
N GLU A 33 -17.68 -9.66 -7.49
CA GLU A 33 -17.19 -10.85 -6.81
C GLU A 33 -16.95 -12.01 -7.77
N LYS A 34 -17.87 -12.23 -8.73
CA LYS A 34 -17.72 -13.31 -9.73
C LYS A 34 -16.46 -13.12 -10.59
N ASP A 35 -16.22 -11.91 -11.08
CA ASP A 35 -15.06 -11.64 -11.94
C ASP A 35 -13.77 -11.64 -11.12
N PHE A 36 -13.81 -11.09 -9.90
CA PHE A 36 -12.68 -11.14 -8.99
C PHE A 36 -12.27 -12.58 -8.64
N LEU A 37 -13.23 -13.47 -8.38
CA LEU A 37 -12.96 -14.89 -8.13
C LEU A 37 -12.39 -15.61 -9.36
N LYS A 38 -12.90 -15.32 -10.56
CA LYS A 38 -12.32 -15.85 -11.80
C LYS A 38 -10.85 -15.46 -11.94
N ILE A 39 -10.50 -14.20 -11.65
CA ILE A 39 -9.12 -13.72 -11.66
C ILE A 39 -8.30 -14.43 -10.59
N LEU A 40 -8.81 -14.55 -9.37
CA LEU A 40 -8.14 -15.21 -8.25
C LEU A 40 -7.84 -16.69 -8.54
N ASN A 41 -8.66 -17.33 -9.38
CA ASN A 41 -8.49 -18.71 -9.85
C ASN A 41 -7.70 -18.85 -11.15
N SER A 42 -7.39 -17.74 -11.82
CA SER A 42 -6.70 -17.75 -13.13
C SER A 42 -5.22 -18.12 -13.05
N GLY A 43 -4.63 -18.18 -11.86
CA GLY A 43 -3.23 -18.57 -11.67
C GLY A 43 -2.95 -19.03 -10.24
N ASN A 44 -1.89 -19.80 -10.08
CA ASN A 44 -1.42 -20.23 -8.75
C ASN A 44 -0.62 -19.12 -8.07
N ASN A 45 0.36 -18.52 -8.75
CA ASN A 45 1.12 -17.37 -8.25
C ASN A 45 0.57 -16.11 -8.91
N LEU A 46 -0.02 -15.21 -8.12
CA LEU A 46 -0.80 -14.11 -8.67
C LEU A 46 -0.63 -12.82 -7.88
N ILE A 47 -0.54 -11.71 -8.61
CA ILE A 47 -0.74 -10.35 -8.12
C ILE A 47 -1.93 -9.74 -8.85
N ILE A 48 -2.92 -9.28 -8.10
CA ILE A 48 -3.98 -8.40 -8.61
C ILE A 48 -3.71 -7.02 -8.01
N ALA A 49 -3.50 -5.99 -8.82
CA ALA A 49 -3.19 -4.65 -8.33
C ALA A 49 -3.97 -3.57 -9.07
N GLY A 50 -4.42 -2.54 -8.34
CA GLY A 50 -5.05 -1.35 -8.90
C GLY A 50 -6.09 -0.74 -7.97
N ASP A 51 -6.91 0.17 -8.51
CA ASP A 51 -7.99 0.81 -7.75
C ASP A 51 -9.18 -0.15 -7.61
N LEU A 52 -9.27 -0.76 -6.43
CA LEU A 52 -10.35 -1.69 -6.09
C LEU A 52 -11.53 -0.98 -5.44
N ASN A 53 -11.46 0.33 -5.19
CA ASN A 53 -12.45 1.11 -4.45
C ASN A 53 -12.89 0.46 -3.11
N ALA A 54 -12.04 -0.40 -2.55
CA ALA A 54 -12.32 -1.21 -1.39
C ALA A 54 -11.66 -0.57 -0.17
N ALA A 55 -12.44 0.10 0.67
CA ALA A 55 -11.97 0.69 1.91
C ALA A 55 -12.31 -0.21 3.09
N HIS A 56 -11.34 -0.54 3.94
CA HIS A 56 -11.57 -1.32 5.16
C HIS A 56 -10.58 -0.97 6.26
N LYS A 57 -11.03 -1.00 7.51
CA LYS A 57 -10.23 -0.68 8.70
C LYS A 57 -8.96 -1.54 8.86
N THR A 58 -8.99 -2.79 8.38
CA THR A 58 -7.83 -3.70 8.47
C THR A 58 -6.67 -3.31 7.56
N TRP A 59 -6.89 -2.44 6.56
CA TRP A 59 -5.82 -1.83 5.79
C TRP A 59 -5.79 -0.31 5.98
N ASN A 60 -5.91 0.11 7.25
CA ASN A 60 -5.67 1.48 7.72
C ASN A 60 -6.62 2.56 7.20
N ASN A 61 -7.76 2.20 6.60
CA ASN A 61 -8.82 3.18 6.34
C ASN A 61 -9.54 3.55 7.64
N THR A 62 -10.00 4.80 7.75
CA THR A 62 -10.81 5.23 8.90
C THR A 62 -12.22 4.63 8.92
N ARG A 63 -12.75 4.26 7.75
CA ARG A 63 -14.07 3.65 7.58
C ARG A 63 -13.99 2.46 6.63
N SER A 64 -14.86 1.49 6.84
CA SER A 64 -15.05 0.38 5.91
C SER A 64 -16.24 0.68 4.99
N ASN A 65 -16.14 0.28 3.72
CA ASN A 65 -17.26 0.31 2.77
C ASN A 65 -17.66 -1.12 2.36
N ASN A 66 -18.77 -1.26 1.63
CA ASN A 66 -19.28 -2.56 1.19
C ASN A 66 -18.26 -3.35 0.35
N PHE A 67 -17.48 -2.67 -0.50
CA PHE A 67 -16.44 -3.31 -1.31
C PHE A 67 -15.33 -3.88 -0.42
N GLY A 68 -14.89 -3.14 0.60
CA GLY A 68 -13.90 -3.59 1.57
C GLY A 68 -14.37 -4.79 2.39
N PHE A 69 -15.62 -4.81 2.85
CA PHE A 69 -16.17 -5.98 3.54
C PHE A 69 -16.23 -7.21 2.64
N ARG A 70 -16.62 -7.05 1.37
CA ARG A 70 -16.69 -8.14 0.40
C ARG A 70 -15.29 -8.67 0.06
N LEU A 71 -14.37 -7.78 -0.29
CA LEU A 71 -12.98 -8.16 -0.58
C LEU A 71 -12.33 -8.87 0.59
N LYS A 72 -12.46 -8.34 1.82
CA LYS A 72 -11.92 -8.99 3.02
C LYS A 72 -12.48 -10.41 3.19
N ARG A 73 -13.79 -10.59 3.05
CA ARG A 73 -14.44 -11.90 3.18
C ARG A 73 -13.93 -12.90 2.15
N ILE A 74 -13.82 -12.48 0.88
CA ILE A 74 -13.29 -13.33 -0.20
C ILE A 74 -11.87 -13.80 0.15
N ILE A 75 -10.98 -12.87 0.51
CA ILE A 75 -9.58 -13.19 0.79
C ILE A 75 -9.42 -14.05 2.04
N GLN A 76 -10.22 -13.83 3.09
CA GLN A 76 -10.20 -14.68 4.29
C GLN A 76 -10.57 -16.14 4.01
N ASN A 77 -11.38 -16.39 2.98
CA ASN A 77 -11.79 -17.72 2.57
C ASN A 77 -10.90 -18.34 1.48
N TYR A 78 -9.83 -17.64 1.05
CA TYR A 78 -8.91 -18.12 0.02
C TYR A 78 -7.54 -18.47 0.62
N PRO A 79 -7.13 -19.74 0.62
CA PRO A 79 -5.83 -20.15 1.12
C PRO A 79 -4.68 -19.40 0.44
N ASN A 80 -3.69 -18.99 1.22
CA ASN A 80 -2.48 -18.29 0.78
C ASN A 80 -2.74 -16.99 -0.01
N ALA A 81 -3.95 -16.44 0.10
CA ALA A 81 -4.28 -15.14 -0.44
C ALA A 81 -4.19 -14.07 0.67
N ARG A 82 -3.67 -12.89 0.34
CA ARG A 82 -3.60 -11.77 1.29
C ARG A 82 -3.68 -10.42 0.61
N ILE A 83 -4.27 -9.47 1.33
CA ILE A 83 -4.34 -8.07 0.91
C ILE A 83 -3.03 -7.38 1.29
N VAL A 84 -2.47 -6.65 0.34
CA VAL A 84 -1.27 -5.83 0.48
C VAL A 84 -1.66 -4.39 0.24
N ALA A 85 -1.52 -3.58 1.28
CA ALA A 85 -1.92 -2.18 1.26
C ALA A 85 -0.80 -1.30 1.80
N PRO A 86 -0.64 -0.08 1.28
CA PRO A 86 0.23 0.89 1.90
C PRO A 86 -0.34 1.38 3.24
N TYR A 87 0.52 2.02 4.03
CA TYR A 87 0.16 2.57 5.34
C TYR A 87 -0.32 4.02 5.30
N THR A 88 -0.21 4.68 4.15
CA THR A 88 -0.63 6.06 3.93
C THR A 88 -1.73 6.07 2.86
N PRO A 89 -2.62 7.07 2.87
CA PRO A 89 -3.69 7.17 1.87
C PRO A 89 -3.17 7.10 0.44
N THR A 90 -3.92 6.41 -0.41
CA THR A 90 -3.66 6.31 -1.86
C THR A 90 -4.59 7.19 -2.66
N HIS A 91 -5.69 7.65 -2.07
CA HIS A 91 -6.63 8.56 -2.71
C HIS A 91 -6.92 9.73 -1.75
N ILE A 92 -6.64 10.94 -2.23
CA ILE A 92 -6.75 12.19 -1.50
C ILE A 92 -8.06 12.86 -1.85
N ASN A 93 -8.95 12.94 -0.85
CA ASN A 93 -10.24 13.55 -1.07
C ASN A 93 -10.11 15.07 -1.16
N SER A 94 -10.35 15.61 -2.36
CA SER A 94 -10.24 17.04 -2.64
C SER A 94 -11.38 17.88 -2.06
N ARG A 95 -12.48 17.24 -1.65
CA ARG A 95 -13.65 17.90 -1.04
C ARG A 95 -13.38 18.12 0.45
N SER A 96 -13.19 19.38 0.83
CA SER A 96 -13.14 19.85 2.22
C SER A 96 -14.53 19.81 2.86
N ARG A 97 -15.16 18.63 2.94
CA ARG A 97 -16.41 18.42 3.67
C ARG A 97 -16.10 17.70 4.98
N PRO A 98 -16.67 18.13 6.12
CA PRO A 98 -16.54 17.41 7.38
C PRO A 98 -16.92 15.93 7.20
N GLY A 99 -16.02 15.02 7.59
CA GLY A 99 -16.26 13.58 7.53
C GLY A 99 -15.79 12.85 6.26
N VAL A 100 -15.41 13.56 5.19
CA VAL A 100 -14.76 12.95 4.01
C VAL A 100 -13.26 12.86 4.28
N ARG A 101 -12.72 11.64 4.34
CA ARG A 101 -11.31 11.37 4.69
C ARG A 101 -10.59 10.68 3.55
N ASP A 102 -9.29 10.94 3.44
CA ASP A 102 -8.44 10.25 2.47
C ASP A 102 -8.52 8.73 2.68
N SER A 103 -8.41 7.98 1.60
CA SER A 103 -8.68 6.54 1.57
C SER A 103 -7.51 5.74 0.99
N ILE A 104 -7.43 4.48 1.40
CA ILE A 104 -6.47 3.48 0.90
C ILE A 104 -7.30 2.48 0.10
N ILE A 105 -7.37 2.69 -1.22
CA ILE A 105 -8.23 1.96 -2.14
C ILE A 105 -7.49 1.40 -3.36
N ASP A 106 -6.28 1.91 -3.61
CA ASP A 106 -5.31 1.35 -4.54
C ASP A 106 -4.53 0.26 -3.79
N LEU A 107 -4.89 -0.99 -4.06
CA LEU A 107 -4.47 -2.16 -3.29
C LEU A 107 -3.80 -3.18 -4.20
N ALA A 108 -3.02 -4.07 -3.58
CA ALA A 108 -2.59 -5.31 -4.20
C ALA A 108 -3.19 -6.51 -3.44
N VAL A 109 -3.42 -7.61 -4.16
CA VAL A 109 -3.82 -8.91 -3.62
C VAL A 109 -2.83 -9.92 -4.13
N PHE A 110 -2.22 -10.65 -3.21
CA PHE A 110 -1.27 -11.71 -3.49
C PHE A 110 -1.92 -13.06 -3.30
N LYS A 111 -1.56 -14.03 -4.14
CA LYS A 111 -1.84 -15.46 -3.97
C LYS A 111 -0.54 -16.23 -4.21
N ASN A 112 -0.19 -17.10 -3.25
CA ASN A 112 1.05 -17.90 -3.27
C ASN A 112 2.29 -17.06 -3.64
N MET A 113 2.50 -15.94 -2.94
CA MET A 113 3.63 -15.05 -3.22
C MET A 113 4.89 -15.47 -2.46
N PRO A 114 5.94 -15.97 -3.14
CA PRO A 114 7.16 -16.43 -2.48
C PRO A 114 8.15 -15.30 -2.16
N PHE A 115 7.93 -14.11 -2.73
CA PHE A 115 8.88 -13.00 -2.62
C PHE A 115 8.59 -12.09 -1.42
N ASN A 116 9.66 -11.63 -0.78
CA ASN A 116 9.60 -10.46 0.08
C ASN A 116 9.19 -9.24 -0.75
N TYR A 117 8.53 -8.26 -0.11
CA TYR A 117 8.01 -7.11 -0.83
C TYR A 117 8.01 -5.82 0.02
N GLU A 118 7.92 -4.70 -0.68
CA GLU A 118 7.65 -3.38 -0.11
C GLU A 118 6.51 -2.73 -0.89
N ILE A 119 5.57 -2.10 -0.18
CA ILE A 119 4.54 -1.26 -0.79
C ILE A 119 4.60 0.15 -0.21
N ARG A 120 4.70 1.16 -1.07
CA ARG A 120 4.77 2.57 -0.66
C ARG A 120 3.97 3.46 -1.59
N VAL A 121 3.44 4.54 -1.04
CA VAL A 121 2.79 5.60 -1.80
C VAL A 121 3.83 6.65 -2.13
N ILE A 122 3.82 7.10 -3.38
CA ILE A 122 4.63 8.23 -3.81
C ILE A 122 3.73 9.44 -4.01
N ASP A 123 4.19 10.55 -3.47
CA ASP A 123 3.62 11.86 -3.69
C ASP A 123 3.97 12.34 -5.11
N ASP A 124 3.20 11.84 -6.06
CA ASP A 124 3.37 12.07 -7.50
C ASP A 124 2.14 12.79 -8.11
N ILE A 125 2.32 13.28 -9.34
CA ILE A 125 1.80 14.55 -9.87
C ILE A 125 0.29 14.51 -10.23
N CYS A 126 -0.44 15.57 -9.85
CA CYS A 126 -1.72 16.05 -10.39
C CYS A 126 -3.01 15.19 -10.26
N SER A 127 -2.97 13.97 -9.73
CA SER A 127 -4.18 13.17 -9.50
C SER A 127 -4.64 13.19 -8.04
N ASP A 128 -5.94 13.01 -7.81
CA ASP A 128 -6.47 12.68 -6.49
C ASP A 128 -6.04 11.28 -6.04
N HIS A 129 -5.75 10.37 -6.98
CA HIS A 129 -5.00 9.14 -6.71
C HIS A 129 -3.48 9.39 -6.67
N LEU A 130 -2.85 8.87 -5.62
CA LEU A 130 -1.42 8.84 -5.40
C LEU A 130 -0.85 7.52 -5.92
N PRO A 131 0.18 7.55 -6.78
CA PRO A 131 0.82 6.34 -7.27
C PRO A 131 1.35 5.45 -6.14
N VAL A 132 1.13 4.15 -6.32
CA VAL A 132 1.58 3.11 -5.40
C VAL A 132 2.69 2.31 -6.08
N ILE A 133 3.86 2.24 -5.44
CA ILE A 133 4.94 1.36 -5.86
C ILE A 133 4.90 0.10 -5.01
N LEU A 134 4.75 -1.04 -5.69
CA LEU A 134 4.98 -2.37 -5.14
C LEU A 134 6.32 -2.91 -5.67
N THR A 135 7.26 -3.19 -4.79
CA THR A 135 8.57 -3.77 -5.10
C THR A 135 8.61 -5.21 -4.62
N LEU A 136 9.01 -6.15 -5.49
CA LEU A 136 9.26 -7.55 -5.13
C LEU A 136 10.78 -7.79 -5.11
N TYR A 137 11.27 -8.50 -4.10
CA TYR A 137 12.67 -8.87 -3.97
C TYR A 137 12.86 -10.31 -4.46
N THR A 138 13.47 -10.47 -5.64
CA THR A 138 13.51 -11.74 -6.37
C THR A 138 14.80 -12.54 -6.21
N ASN A 139 15.87 -11.95 -5.66
CA ASN A 139 17.11 -12.66 -5.34
C ASN A 139 17.23 -12.81 -3.81
N SER A 140 17.73 -13.97 -3.36
CA SER A 140 18.11 -14.20 -1.94
C SER A 140 19.07 -13.14 -1.42
N ASP A 141 19.97 -12.67 -2.30
CA ASP A 141 21.09 -11.78 -1.93
C ASP A 141 20.72 -10.29 -2.06
N THR A 142 19.57 -9.98 -2.67
CA THR A 142 19.04 -8.61 -2.77
C THR A 142 17.89 -8.38 -1.78
N MET A 143 17.95 -8.99 -0.60
CA MET A 143 17.51 -8.21 0.55
C MET A 143 18.39 -6.96 0.53
N LYS A 144 17.87 -5.86 -0.01
CA LYS A 144 18.25 -4.57 0.55
C LYS A 144 17.86 -4.72 2.01
N ILE A 145 18.83 -5.07 2.85
CA ILE A 145 18.70 -5.03 4.29
C ILE A 145 17.99 -3.70 4.53
N PRO A 146 16.80 -3.70 5.14
CA PRO A 146 16.07 -2.49 5.41
C PRO A 146 17.08 -1.52 6.00
N ALA A 147 17.33 -0.39 5.33
CA ALA A 147 18.35 0.54 5.81
C ALA A 147 18.05 0.98 7.25
N GLN A 148 16.79 0.82 7.65
CA GLN A 148 16.33 0.83 9.03
C GLN A 148 15.03 0.02 9.17
N LEU A 149 14.95 -0.89 10.14
CA LEU A 149 13.68 -1.33 10.70
C LEU A 149 13.13 -0.16 11.51
N SER A 150 11.94 0.34 11.15
CA SER A 150 11.28 1.43 11.87
C SER A 150 10.08 0.86 12.62
N THR A 151 10.26 0.61 13.91
CA THR A 151 9.18 0.17 14.80
C THR A 151 8.43 1.38 15.35
N ASN A 152 7.10 1.41 15.16
CA ASN A 152 6.26 2.33 15.92
C ASN A 152 6.08 1.77 17.33
N TRP A 153 6.93 2.19 18.25
CA TRP A 153 6.95 1.71 19.64
C TRP A 153 5.64 1.97 20.40
N GLU A 154 4.91 3.02 20.06
CA GLU A 154 3.61 3.33 20.66
C GLU A 154 2.55 2.33 20.18
N ASN A 155 2.52 2.04 18.88
CA ASN A 155 1.66 1.01 18.31
C ASN A 155 2.05 -0.40 18.80
N PHE A 156 3.34 -0.69 18.94
CA PHE A 156 3.82 -1.94 19.53
C PHE A 156 3.27 -2.14 20.93
N ARG A 157 3.41 -1.13 21.81
CA ARG A 157 2.86 -1.16 23.17
C ARG A 157 1.34 -1.34 23.16
N PHE A 158 0.64 -0.62 22.28
CA PHE A 158 -0.80 -0.76 22.13
C PHE A 158 -1.20 -2.18 21.73
N LEU A 159 -0.56 -2.76 20.71
CA LEU A 159 -0.83 -4.11 20.23
C LEU A 159 -0.53 -5.16 21.31
N LEU A 160 0.60 -5.03 22.01
CA LEU A 160 1.00 -5.96 23.06
C LEU A 160 0.06 -5.88 24.27
N LYS A 161 -0.39 -4.69 24.66
CA LYS A 161 -1.36 -4.51 25.76
C LYS A 161 -2.71 -5.16 25.49
N ASN A 162 -3.12 -5.25 24.22
CA ASN A 162 -4.40 -5.84 23.82
C ASN A 162 -4.29 -7.35 23.53
N LYS A 163 -3.11 -7.96 23.69
CA LYS A 163 -2.91 -9.40 23.57
C LYS A 163 -3.21 -10.07 24.91
N PRO A 164 -3.86 -11.24 24.93
CA PRO A 164 -4.10 -11.97 26.16
C PRO A 164 -2.76 -12.44 26.76
N LEU A 165 -2.59 -12.25 28.07
CA LEU A 165 -1.47 -12.81 28.79
C LEU A 165 -1.63 -14.34 28.86
N PRO A 166 -0.64 -15.13 28.40
CA PRO A 166 -0.69 -16.57 28.54
C PRO A 166 -0.52 -16.94 30.01
N ILE A 167 -1.54 -17.57 30.60
CA ILE A 167 -1.48 -18.10 31.96
C ILE A 167 -1.29 -19.62 31.85
N PRO A 168 -0.26 -20.20 32.50
CA PRO A 168 -0.08 -21.65 32.55
C PRO A 168 -1.31 -22.32 33.18
N ALA A 169 -1.78 -23.41 32.60
CA ALA A 169 -2.96 -24.13 33.11
C ALA A 169 -2.70 -24.83 34.45
N SER A 170 -1.44 -25.22 34.70
CA SER A 170 -0.98 -25.75 35.97
C SER A 170 0.53 -25.48 36.12
N PRO A 171 1.13 -25.64 37.31
CA PRO A 171 2.55 -25.39 37.53
C PRO A 171 3.46 -26.52 37.04
N SER A 172 3.08 -27.25 35.99
CA SER A 172 3.95 -28.24 35.34
C SER A 172 4.92 -27.56 34.38
N ASN A 173 6.12 -28.13 34.23
CA ASN A 173 7.12 -27.63 33.29
C ASN A 173 6.57 -27.52 31.85
N GLU A 174 5.77 -28.51 31.41
CA GLU A 174 5.14 -28.50 30.09
C GLU A 174 4.18 -27.31 29.90
N HIS A 175 3.34 -27.01 30.90
CA HIS A 175 2.41 -25.89 30.81
C HIS A 175 3.12 -24.53 30.93
N LEU A 176 4.24 -24.47 31.66
CA LEU A 176 5.10 -23.30 31.72
C LEU A 176 5.75 -23.03 30.35
N ASP A 177 6.30 -24.05 29.70
CA ASP A 177 6.92 -23.92 28.38
C ASP A 177 5.91 -23.48 27.32
N VAL A 178 4.69 -24.03 27.36
CA VAL A 178 3.59 -23.60 26.46
C VAL A 178 3.22 -22.13 26.69
N ALA A 179 3.16 -21.67 27.94
CA ALA A 179 2.85 -20.28 28.25
C ALA A 179 3.97 -19.33 27.80
N ILE A 180 5.24 -19.72 27.99
CA ILE A 180 6.42 -18.98 27.53
C ILE A 180 6.43 -18.89 26.00
N GLY A 181 6.15 -20.00 25.31
CA GLY A 181 6.06 -20.04 23.84
C GLY A 181 5.00 -19.06 23.33
N ARG A 182 3.79 -19.11 23.88
CA ARG A 182 2.69 -18.19 23.53
C ARG A 182 3.02 -16.73 23.83
N LEU A 183 3.79 -16.45 24.89
CA LEU A 183 4.24 -15.10 25.21
C LEU A 183 5.22 -14.61 24.14
N GLY A 184 6.17 -15.45 23.75
CA GLY A 184 7.10 -15.18 22.67
C GLY A 184 6.41 -14.90 21.34
N GLU A 185 5.41 -15.72 20.98
CA GLU A 185 4.58 -15.52 19.79
C GLU A 185 3.84 -14.18 19.84
N ASN A 186 3.20 -13.85 20.96
CA ASN A 186 2.49 -12.58 21.13
C ASN A 186 3.40 -11.36 20.97
N ILE A 187 4.61 -11.40 21.53
CA ILE A 187 5.61 -10.34 21.39
C ILE A 187 6.08 -10.23 19.94
N SER A 188 6.40 -11.37 19.32
CA SER A 188 6.88 -11.42 17.93
C SER A 188 5.82 -10.88 16.96
N GLU A 189 4.58 -11.33 17.07
CA GLU A 189 3.47 -10.85 16.23
C GLU A 189 3.20 -9.36 16.42
N ALA A 190 3.21 -8.86 17.66
CA ALA A 190 3.04 -7.43 17.93
C ALA A 190 4.20 -6.60 17.34
N LEU A 191 5.43 -7.10 17.43
CA LEU A 191 6.61 -6.44 16.90
C LEU A 191 6.58 -6.38 15.36
N VAL A 192 6.26 -7.50 14.71
CA VAL A 192 6.10 -7.58 13.25
C VAL A 192 5.00 -6.63 12.78
N ALA A 193 3.84 -6.63 13.46
CA ALA A 193 2.72 -5.75 13.12
C ALA A 193 3.02 -4.25 13.33
N ALA A 194 3.89 -3.92 14.30
CA ALA A 194 4.27 -2.55 14.60
C ALA A 194 5.49 -2.04 13.81
N SER A 195 6.20 -2.92 13.11
CA SER A 195 7.44 -2.58 12.42
C SER A 195 7.22 -2.38 10.92
N LYS A 196 8.01 -1.47 10.34
CA LYS A 196 8.05 -1.22 8.90
C LYS A 196 9.48 -1.20 8.41
N TYR A 197 9.72 -1.84 7.30
CA TYR A 197 10.99 -1.78 6.60
C TYR A 197 11.10 -0.46 5.81
N LYS A 198 12.19 0.29 6.02
CA LYS A 198 12.52 1.47 5.21
C LYS A 198 13.62 1.12 4.21
N PHE A 199 13.38 1.38 2.93
CA PHE A 199 14.35 1.12 1.88
C PHE A 199 14.87 2.45 1.29
N LYS A 200 16.17 2.52 1.01
CA LYS A 200 16.75 3.64 0.26
C LYS A 200 16.48 3.44 -1.23
N ILE A 201 15.68 4.33 -1.81
CA ILE A 201 15.43 4.43 -3.25
C ILE A 201 16.59 5.22 -3.84
N ALA A 202 17.19 4.73 -4.93
CA ALA A 202 18.14 5.55 -5.69
C ALA A 202 17.36 6.73 -6.31
N PRO A 203 17.80 7.98 -6.11
CA PRO A 203 17.10 9.12 -6.68
C PRO A 203 17.09 9.04 -8.20
N ILE A 204 15.92 9.25 -8.80
CA ILE A 204 15.80 9.45 -10.25
C ILE A 204 16.67 10.66 -10.61
N LYS A 205 17.55 10.53 -11.61
CA LYS A 205 18.40 11.63 -12.11
C LYS A 205 17.53 12.64 -12.87
N LEU A 206 16.90 13.54 -12.13
CA LEU A 206 16.19 14.71 -12.65
C LEU A 206 17.11 15.95 -12.56
N PRO A 207 16.95 16.95 -13.46
CA PRO A 207 17.63 18.24 -13.33
C PRO A 207 17.39 18.87 -11.95
N PRO A 208 18.38 19.56 -11.35
CA PRO A 208 18.28 20.13 -10.01
C PRO A 208 17.04 21.01 -9.81
N ASP A 209 16.70 21.83 -10.80
CA ASP A 209 15.58 22.79 -10.71
C ASP A 209 14.22 22.07 -10.60
N ILE A 210 14.04 21.01 -11.36
CA ILE A 210 12.83 20.18 -11.33
C ILE A 210 12.72 19.44 -10.01
N ARG A 211 13.85 18.92 -9.51
CA ARG A 211 13.89 18.26 -8.22
C ARG A 211 13.51 19.24 -7.11
N SER A 212 14.01 20.47 -7.14
CA SER A 212 13.65 21.53 -6.20
C SER A 212 12.16 21.88 -6.27
N LYS A 213 11.58 22.03 -7.47
CA LYS A 213 10.15 22.27 -7.66
C LYS A 213 9.28 21.13 -7.13
N ILE A 214 9.65 19.87 -7.42
CA ILE A 214 8.98 18.69 -6.87
C ILE A 214 9.05 18.69 -5.33
N HIS A 215 10.21 18.97 -4.75
CA HIS A 215 10.35 19.04 -3.29
C HIS A 215 9.51 20.13 -2.65
N HIS A 216 9.50 21.33 -3.24
CA HIS A 216 8.69 22.45 -2.78
C HIS A 216 7.20 22.10 -2.84
N ARG A 217 6.71 21.63 -3.99
CA ARG A 217 5.33 21.18 -4.16
C ARG A 217 4.94 20.08 -3.16
N ASN A 218 5.77 19.06 -2.98
CA ASN A 218 5.51 17.96 -2.02
C ASN A 218 5.54 18.47 -0.57
N ARG A 219 6.23 19.58 -0.27
CA ARG A 219 6.15 20.27 1.03
C ARG A 219 4.80 20.96 1.21
N VAL A 220 4.38 21.74 0.22
CA VAL A 220 3.07 22.42 0.21
C VAL A 220 1.92 21.41 0.30
N ARG A 221 1.99 20.28 -0.43
CA ARG A 221 1.00 19.21 -0.35
C ARG A 221 0.89 18.61 1.04
N ARG A 222 2.02 18.25 1.66
CA ARG A 222 2.05 17.72 3.04
C ARG A 222 1.48 18.72 4.04
N PHE A 223 1.71 20.01 3.82
CA PHE A 223 1.17 21.06 4.67
C PHE A 223 -0.35 21.18 4.50
N TRP A 224 -0.85 21.24 3.26
CA TRP A 224 -2.28 21.23 2.96
C TRP A 224 -2.99 19.98 3.49
N GLN A 225 -2.39 18.80 3.38
CA GLN A 225 -2.97 17.56 3.90
C GLN A 225 -3.22 17.61 5.41
N ARG A 226 -2.36 18.34 6.15
CA ARG A 226 -2.46 18.54 7.60
C ARG A 226 -3.41 19.68 7.96
N SER A 227 -3.30 20.83 7.31
CA SER A 227 -4.06 22.05 7.65
C SER A 227 -5.46 22.08 7.05
N ARG A 228 -5.66 21.43 5.89
CA ARG A 228 -6.86 21.52 5.04
C ARG A 228 -7.27 22.94 4.63
N ASP A 229 -6.33 23.88 4.71
CA ASP A 229 -6.54 25.30 4.37
C ASP A 229 -6.82 25.50 2.86
N PRO A 230 -7.92 26.17 2.47
CA PRO A 230 -8.20 26.53 1.09
C PRO A 230 -7.12 27.37 0.40
N ALA A 231 -6.42 28.26 1.11
CA ALA A 231 -5.37 29.11 0.53
C ALA A 231 -4.17 28.24 0.09
N ILE A 232 -3.74 27.32 0.96
CA ILE A 232 -2.67 26.36 0.66
C ILE A 232 -3.09 25.39 -0.44
N LYS A 233 -4.39 25.08 -0.57
CA LYS A 233 -4.91 24.29 -1.70
C LYS A 233 -4.72 25.00 -3.04
N ASN A 234 -4.96 26.32 -3.09
CA ASN A 234 -4.73 27.11 -4.30
C ASN A 234 -3.24 27.17 -4.66
N GLU A 235 -2.39 27.39 -3.67
CA GLU A 235 -0.92 27.35 -3.84
C GLU A 235 -0.45 25.97 -4.34
N LEU A 236 -0.98 24.88 -3.79
CA LEU A 236 -0.69 23.52 -4.24
C LEU A 236 -1.10 23.33 -5.71
N ARG A 237 -2.25 23.85 -6.13
CA ARG A 237 -2.72 23.77 -7.51
C ARG A 237 -1.78 24.49 -8.47
N THR A 238 -1.36 25.70 -8.14
CA THR A 238 -0.41 26.49 -8.94
C THR A 238 0.93 25.74 -9.09
N ASN A 239 1.54 25.33 -7.97
CA ASN A 239 2.79 24.58 -7.94
C ASN A 239 2.71 23.24 -8.71
N SER A 240 1.57 22.57 -8.65
CA SER A 240 1.36 21.30 -9.36
C SER A 240 1.32 21.50 -10.87
N ASN A 241 0.63 22.55 -11.34
CA ASN A 241 0.54 22.88 -12.76
C ASN A 241 1.90 23.27 -13.34
N GLU A 242 2.67 24.10 -12.63
CA GLU A 242 4.02 24.50 -13.05
C GLU A 242 4.96 23.30 -13.16
N THR A 243 5.02 22.47 -12.11
CA THR A 243 5.86 21.26 -12.11
C THR A 243 5.46 20.30 -13.24
N ALA A 244 4.17 20.13 -13.50
CA ALA A 244 3.67 19.28 -14.58
C ALA A 244 4.02 19.84 -15.97
N SER A 245 4.00 21.17 -16.13
CA SER A 245 4.43 21.84 -17.36
C SER A 245 5.91 21.58 -17.63
N ASP A 246 6.77 21.81 -16.65
CA ASP A 246 8.22 21.65 -16.80
C ASP A 246 8.62 20.20 -17.12
N ILE A 247 7.96 19.22 -16.49
CA ILE A 247 8.20 17.80 -16.78
C ILE A 247 7.80 17.47 -18.23
N ARG A 248 6.71 18.03 -18.75
CA ARG A 248 6.31 17.88 -20.16
C ARG A 248 7.31 18.53 -21.11
N HIS A 249 7.85 19.69 -20.76
CA HIS A 249 8.89 20.34 -21.57
C HIS A 249 10.16 19.50 -21.63
N LEU A 250 10.57 18.91 -20.50
CA LEU A 250 11.73 18.01 -20.44
C LEU A 250 11.54 16.71 -21.22
N SER A 251 10.35 16.09 -21.14
CA SER A 251 10.08 14.89 -21.92
C SER A 251 10.09 15.18 -23.42
N ARG A 252 9.61 16.35 -23.85
CA ARG A 252 9.67 16.81 -25.25
C ARG A 252 11.09 17.11 -25.71
N ALA A 253 11.89 17.81 -24.89
CA ALA A 253 13.29 18.10 -25.22
C ALA A 253 14.10 16.81 -25.45
N LYS A 254 13.93 15.81 -24.57
CA LYS A 254 14.60 14.50 -24.73
C LYS A 254 14.14 13.69 -25.94
N MET A 255 12.92 13.89 -26.43
CA MET A 255 12.46 13.24 -27.67
C MET A 255 12.91 13.99 -28.93
N GLY A 256 13.21 15.28 -28.83
CA GLY A 256 13.75 16.08 -29.94
C GLY A 256 15.25 15.89 -30.18
N GLU A 257 16.02 15.47 -29.18
CA GLU A 257 17.46 15.18 -29.29
C GLU A 257 17.78 13.81 -29.92
N ASN A 258 16.78 12.96 -30.15
CA ASN A 258 16.92 11.60 -30.72
C ASN A 258 16.54 11.51 -32.21
N ASN A 259 16.43 12.64 -32.93
CA ASN A 259 16.17 12.70 -34.38
C ASN A 259 17.36 13.29 -35.13
#